data_AF-A0A3D0P8W4-F1
#
_entry.id   AF-A0A3D0P8W4-F1
#
_cell.length_a   1.000
_cell.length_b   1.000
_cell.length_c   1.000
_cell.angle_alpha   90.00
_cell.angle_beta   90.00
_cell.angle_gamma   90.00
#
_symmetry.space_group_name_H-M   'P 1'
#
loop_
_entity.id
_entity.type
_entity.pdbx_description
1 polymer ?
#
loop_
_entity_poly.entity_id
_entity_poly.type
_entity_poly.pdbx_seq_one_letter_code
_entity_poly.pdbx_strand_id
1 'polypeptide(L)'
;AAVLQQLGELEGSCVMGMGTMAIAESQALEQQIKAQHGTYLEAPVLGSRPEALKGSLLVMAGGSAELFERQRPILETLSAEPRLMGPVGSGMASKLALNQLIASLTHGFSLALRLVQAQGVAVEDFMEVLRPSAVYAPTYDKKLERMLDQHYDNPNFSTA
;
A
#
# COMPACT_ATOMS: atom_id res chain seq x y z
N ALA A 1 5.53 -20.91 2.30
CA ALA A 1 5.69 -22.34 1.97
C ALA A 1 4.79 -23.25 2.83
N ALA A 2 4.95 -23.28 4.16
CA ALA A 2 4.24 -24.24 5.03
C ALA A 2 2.70 -24.14 4.97
N VAL A 3 2.14 -22.92 5.00
CA VAL A 3 0.67 -22.71 4.96
C VAL A 3 0.06 -23.24 3.66
N LEU A 4 0.65 -22.91 2.50
CA LEU A 4 0.14 -23.39 1.21
C LEU A 4 0.30 -24.90 1.01
N GLN A 5 1.37 -25.51 1.54
CA GLN A 5 1.52 -26.97 1.48
C GLN A 5 0.41 -27.69 2.24
N GLN A 6 -0.09 -27.10 3.33
CA GLN A 6 -1.18 -27.67 4.12
C GLN A 6 -2.55 -27.55 3.43
N LEU A 7 -2.70 -26.66 2.44
CA LEU A 7 -3.97 -26.49 1.71
C LEU A 7 -4.23 -27.62 0.71
N GLY A 8 -3.19 -28.32 0.24
CA GLY A 8 -3.33 -29.41 -0.74
C GLY A 8 -3.59 -28.92 -2.17
N GLU A 9 -4.45 -29.63 -2.89
CA GLU A 9 -4.89 -29.29 -4.24
C GLU A 9 -5.75 -28.02 -4.25
N LEU A 10 -5.50 -27.13 -5.21
CA LEU A 10 -6.16 -25.83 -5.35
C LEU A 10 -6.92 -25.71 -6.68
N GLU A 11 -7.26 -26.84 -7.31
CA GLU A 11 -8.00 -26.86 -8.58
C GLU A 11 -9.30 -26.03 -8.47
N GLY A 12 -9.53 -25.18 -9.47
CA GLY A 12 -10.67 -24.27 -9.52
C GLY A 12 -10.61 -23.09 -8.52
N SER A 13 -9.57 -23.00 -7.68
CA SER A 13 -9.42 -21.93 -6.69
C SER A 13 -8.50 -20.81 -7.18
N CYS A 14 -8.80 -19.59 -6.74
CA CYS A 14 -7.92 -18.43 -6.88
C CYS A 14 -7.43 -18.00 -5.49
N VAL A 15 -6.13 -18.07 -5.26
CA VAL A 15 -5.50 -17.50 -4.07
C VAL A 15 -5.18 -16.04 -4.36
N MET A 16 -5.64 -15.14 -3.47
CA MET A 16 -5.43 -13.71 -3.62
C MET A 16 -4.57 -13.14 -2.49
N GLY A 17 -3.33 -12.78 -2.81
CA GLY A 17 -2.39 -12.20 -1.83
C GLY A 17 -2.57 -10.68 -1.70
N MET A 18 -3.16 -10.20 -0.60
CA MET A 18 -3.36 -8.75 -0.38
C MET A 18 -2.32 -8.10 0.54
N GLY A 19 -1.52 -8.91 1.25
CA GLY A 19 -0.43 -8.43 2.10
C GLY A 19 0.72 -7.86 1.29
N THR A 20 1.62 -7.13 1.94
CA THR A 20 2.88 -6.70 1.33
C THR A 20 3.97 -7.73 1.63
N MET A 21 4.68 -8.18 0.60
CA MET A 21 5.81 -9.11 0.70
C MET A 21 6.86 -8.79 -0.37
N ALA A 22 7.99 -9.49 -0.39
CA ALA A 22 8.97 -9.29 -1.44
C ALA A 22 8.41 -9.73 -2.80
N ILE A 23 8.85 -9.06 -3.87
CA ILE A 23 8.43 -9.36 -5.25
C ILE A 23 8.74 -10.83 -5.60
N ALA A 24 9.95 -11.27 -5.28
CA ALA A 24 10.39 -12.65 -5.52
C ALA A 24 9.59 -13.68 -4.70
N GLU A 25 9.15 -13.32 -3.49
CA GLU A 25 8.30 -14.20 -2.67
C GLU A 25 6.91 -14.36 -3.29
N SER A 26 6.31 -13.28 -3.79
CA SER A 26 5.02 -13.33 -4.50
C SER A 26 5.10 -14.17 -5.77
N GLN A 27 6.20 -14.04 -6.53
CA GLN A 27 6.46 -14.87 -7.72
C GLN A 27 6.66 -16.35 -7.35
N ALA A 28 7.40 -16.65 -6.28
CA ALA A 28 7.54 -18.02 -5.80
C ALA A 28 6.20 -18.61 -5.35
N LEU A 29 5.33 -17.78 -4.76
CA LEU A 29 3.97 -18.15 -4.38
C LEU A 29 3.13 -18.52 -5.60
N GLU A 30 3.20 -17.72 -6.66
CA GLU A 30 2.54 -18.02 -7.93
C GLU A 30 2.93 -19.40 -8.47
N GLN A 31 4.22 -19.70 -8.49
CA GLN A 31 4.73 -20.99 -8.98
C GLN A 31 4.25 -22.15 -8.10
N GLN A 32 4.26 -21.97 -6.78
CA GLN A 32 3.75 -22.97 -5.86
C GLN A 32 2.25 -23.24 -6.06
N ILE A 33 1.44 -22.20 -6.22
CA ILE A 33 -0.01 -22.31 -6.40
C ILE A 33 -0.35 -22.97 -7.74
N LYS A 34 0.38 -22.62 -8.81
CA LYS A 34 0.24 -23.28 -10.13
C LYS A 34 0.58 -24.77 -10.06
N ALA A 35 1.61 -25.15 -9.28
CA ALA A 35 1.98 -26.55 -9.07
C ALA A 35 0.91 -27.35 -8.27
N GLN A 36 0.00 -26.65 -7.57
CA GLN A 36 -1.17 -27.21 -6.90
C GLN A 36 -2.45 -27.04 -7.75
N HIS A 37 -2.32 -26.80 -9.05
CA HIS A 37 -3.43 -26.61 -10.01
C HIS A 37 -4.36 -25.41 -9.71
N GLY A 38 -3.91 -24.46 -8.88
CA GLY A 38 -4.63 -23.24 -8.58
C GLY A 38 -4.23 -22.05 -9.46
N THR A 39 -4.91 -20.93 -9.24
CA THR A 39 -4.56 -19.62 -9.83
C THR A 39 -4.17 -18.62 -8.75
N TYR A 40 -3.26 -17.69 -9.09
CA TYR A 40 -2.76 -16.69 -8.16
C TYR A 40 -2.91 -15.28 -8.72
N LEU A 41 -3.50 -14.40 -7.93
CA LEU A 41 -3.58 -12.97 -8.19
C LEU A 41 -3.03 -12.24 -6.97
N GLU A 42 -1.98 -11.47 -7.11
CA GLU A 42 -1.63 -10.53 -6.04
C GLU A 42 -2.56 -9.32 -6.13
N ALA A 43 -3.01 -8.80 -4.99
CA ALA A 43 -3.87 -7.63 -4.89
C ALA A 43 -3.48 -6.74 -3.69
N PRO A 44 -2.22 -6.31 -3.58
CA PRO A 44 -1.79 -5.41 -2.51
C PRO A 44 -2.58 -4.11 -2.54
N VAL A 45 -2.73 -3.52 -1.35
CA VAL A 45 -3.62 -2.36 -1.15
C VAL A 45 -2.89 -1.14 -0.58
N LEU A 46 -3.36 0.05 -0.96
CA LEU A 46 -3.07 1.30 -0.26
C LEU A 46 -4.35 1.80 0.44
N GLY A 47 -4.20 2.20 1.70
CA GLY A 47 -5.30 2.60 2.57
C GLY A 47 -5.18 1.91 3.93
N SER A 48 -6.01 2.31 4.88
CA SER A 48 -6.09 1.75 6.21
C SER A 48 -7.50 1.20 6.47
N ARG A 49 -7.79 0.89 7.73
CA ARG A 49 -9.08 0.35 8.16
C ARG A 49 -10.27 1.21 7.70
N PRO A 50 -10.25 2.55 7.77
CA PRO A 50 -11.37 3.36 7.32
C PRO A 50 -11.67 3.19 5.82
N GLU A 51 -10.64 3.13 4.98
CA GLU A 51 -10.81 2.93 3.54
C GLU A 51 -11.29 1.52 3.22
N ALA A 52 -10.79 0.50 3.94
CA ALA A 52 -11.27 -0.88 3.80
C ALA A 52 -12.77 -1.01 4.12
N LEU A 53 -13.23 -0.40 5.21
CA LEU A 53 -14.64 -0.42 5.60
C LEU A 53 -15.55 0.34 4.62
N LYS A 54 -15.00 1.31 3.88
CA LYS A 54 -15.73 2.12 2.89
C LYS A 54 -15.66 1.56 1.48
N GLY A 55 -14.93 0.46 1.25
CA GLY A 55 -14.69 -0.05 -0.10
C GLY A 55 -13.88 0.91 -0.98
N SER A 56 -12.99 1.70 -0.37
CA SER A 56 -12.23 2.76 -1.04
C SER A 56 -10.71 2.57 -0.96
N LEU A 57 -10.24 1.33 -0.80
CA LEU A 57 -8.82 1.01 -0.92
C LEU A 57 -8.36 1.25 -2.36
N LEU A 58 -7.06 1.54 -2.54
CA LEU A 58 -6.45 1.47 -3.85
C LEU A 58 -5.85 0.07 -4.02
N VAL A 59 -6.47 -0.76 -4.84
CA VAL A 59 -6.00 -2.12 -5.15
C VAL A 59 -5.08 -2.07 -6.38
N MET A 60 -3.89 -2.64 -6.25
CA MET A 60 -2.87 -2.74 -7.30
C MET A 60 -2.64 -4.22 -7.63
N ALA A 61 -3.44 -4.79 -8.52
CA ALA A 61 -3.40 -6.21 -8.84
C ALA A 61 -2.22 -6.57 -9.76
N GLY A 62 -1.68 -7.78 -9.61
CA GLY A 62 -0.69 -8.37 -10.49
C GLY A 62 -1.10 -9.80 -10.87
N GLY A 63 -1.15 -10.10 -12.17
CA GLY A 63 -1.60 -11.39 -12.69
C GLY A 63 -1.96 -11.32 -14.17
N SER A 64 -2.62 -12.37 -14.69
CA SER A 64 -3.14 -12.31 -16.06
C SER A 64 -4.37 -11.40 -16.13
N ALA A 65 -4.57 -10.75 -17.29
CA ALA A 65 -5.74 -9.91 -17.52
C ALA A 65 -7.05 -10.70 -17.37
N GLU A 66 -7.09 -11.93 -17.88
CA GLU A 66 -8.26 -12.81 -17.75
C GLU A 66 -8.61 -13.11 -16.29
N LEU A 67 -7.60 -13.46 -15.47
CA LEU A 67 -7.82 -13.73 -14.05
C LEU A 67 -8.28 -12.48 -13.32
N PHE A 68 -7.67 -11.34 -13.62
CA PHE A 68 -8.06 -10.06 -13.03
C PHE A 68 -9.51 -9.71 -13.35
N GLU A 69 -9.95 -9.80 -14.60
CA GLU A 69 -11.35 -9.56 -14.98
C GLU A 69 -12.30 -10.53 -14.27
N ARG A 70 -11.92 -11.81 -14.15
CA ARG A 70 -12.71 -12.80 -13.43
C ARG A 70 -12.86 -12.48 -11.93
N GLN A 71 -11.84 -11.90 -11.30
CA GLN A 71 -11.84 -11.55 -9.89
C GLN A 71 -12.27 -10.10 -9.60
N ARG A 72 -12.39 -9.25 -10.62
CA ARG A 72 -12.74 -7.84 -10.52
C ARG A 72 -13.98 -7.59 -9.65
N PRO A 73 -15.10 -8.34 -9.76
CA PRO A 73 -16.28 -8.09 -8.95
C PRO A 73 -16.02 -8.17 -7.43
N ILE A 74 -15.09 -9.03 -7.00
CA ILE A 74 -14.69 -9.13 -5.59
C ILE A 74 -13.81 -7.95 -5.21
N LEU A 75 -12.85 -7.58 -6.06
CA LEU A 75 -11.97 -6.44 -5.82
C LEU A 75 -12.74 -5.11 -5.73
N GLU A 76 -13.81 -4.97 -6.49
CA GLU A 76 -14.70 -3.78 -6.48
C GLU A 76 -15.49 -3.62 -5.16
N THR A 77 -15.57 -4.67 -4.33
CA THR A 77 -16.13 -4.54 -2.96
C THR A 77 -15.19 -3.80 -2.00
N LEU A 78 -13.89 -3.78 -2.32
CA LEU A 78 -12.84 -3.20 -1.49
C LEU A 78 -12.27 -1.89 -2.06
N SER A 79 -12.46 -1.65 -3.35
CA SER A 79 -11.87 -0.56 -4.11
C SER A 79 -12.84 -0.03 -5.14
N ALA A 80 -13.00 1.28 -5.24
CA ALA A 80 -13.81 1.90 -6.29
C ALA A 80 -13.26 1.63 -7.70
N GLU A 81 -11.94 1.51 -7.85
CA GLU A 81 -11.28 1.29 -9.14
C GLU A 81 -10.03 0.40 -8.97
N PRO A 82 -10.19 -0.93 -8.84
CA PRO A 82 -9.03 -1.82 -8.79
C PRO A 82 -8.29 -1.76 -10.12
N ARG A 83 -6.94 -1.75 -10.08
CA ARG A 83 -6.10 -1.63 -11.27
C ARG A 83 -5.18 -2.83 -11.45
N LEU A 84 -5.10 -3.35 -12.66
CA LEU A 84 -4.09 -4.33 -13.06
C LEU A 84 -2.79 -3.61 -13.42
N MET A 85 -1.73 -3.87 -12.68
CA MET A 85 -0.42 -3.25 -12.87
C MET A 85 0.47 -4.01 -13.85
N GLY A 86 0.11 -5.26 -14.18
CA GLY A 86 0.88 -6.15 -15.04
C GLY A 86 0.85 -7.59 -14.52
N PRO A 87 1.83 -8.43 -14.88
CA PRO A 87 1.95 -9.78 -14.36
C PRO A 87 2.27 -9.80 -12.85
N VAL A 88 2.29 -10.99 -12.26
CA VAL A 88 2.69 -11.16 -10.85
C VAL A 88 4.08 -10.55 -10.60
N GLY A 89 4.17 -9.75 -9.54
CA GLY A 89 5.32 -8.94 -9.18
C GLY A 89 5.09 -7.45 -9.44
N SER A 90 4.27 -7.07 -10.44
CA SER A 90 3.97 -5.66 -10.74
C SER A 90 3.13 -4.98 -9.68
N GLY A 91 2.18 -5.69 -9.07
CA GLY A 91 1.37 -5.20 -7.95
C GLY A 91 2.24 -4.96 -6.72
N MET A 92 3.10 -5.93 -6.37
CA MET A 92 4.05 -5.77 -5.25
C MET A 92 5.05 -4.65 -5.49
N ALA A 93 5.62 -4.55 -6.69
CA ALA A 93 6.54 -3.46 -7.05
C ALA A 93 5.88 -2.09 -6.87
N SER A 94 4.64 -1.94 -7.35
CA SER A 94 3.84 -0.72 -7.21
C SER A 94 3.59 -0.38 -5.73
N LYS A 95 3.20 -1.38 -4.93
CA LYS A 95 2.97 -1.21 -3.50
C LYS A 95 4.23 -0.81 -2.74
N LEU A 96 5.35 -1.47 -3.00
CA LEU A 96 6.64 -1.16 -2.38
C LEU A 96 7.12 0.24 -2.76
N ALA A 97 6.96 0.65 -4.03
CA ALA A 97 7.27 2.00 -4.47
C ALA A 97 6.43 3.06 -3.75
N LEU A 98 5.12 2.84 -3.58
CA LEU A 98 4.25 3.74 -2.81
C LEU A 98 4.64 3.81 -1.33
N ASN A 99 4.98 2.68 -0.71
CA ASN A 99 5.45 2.66 0.66
C ASN A 99 6.78 3.44 0.81
N GLN A 100 7.70 3.29 -0.16
CA GLN A 100 8.94 4.07 -0.20
C GLN A 100 8.67 5.56 -0.33
N LEU A 101 7.73 5.98 -1.19
CA LEU A 101 7.32 7.38 -1.30
C LEU A 101 6.76 7.91 0.01
N ILE A 102 5.89 7.16 0.69
CA ILE A 102 5.35 7.54 2.00
C ILE A 102 6.48 7.78 3.01
N ALA A 103 7.45 6.86 3.09
CA ALA A 103 8.59 6.99 3.99
C ALA A 103 9.45 8.21 3.66
N SER A 104 9.84 8.38 2.38
CA SER A 104 10.67 9.49 1.93
C SER A 104 10.01 10.85 2.15
N LEU A 105 8.73 10.98 1.80
CA LEU A 105 7.97 12.23 1.97
C LEU A 105 7.80 12.57 3.45
N THR A 106 7.45 11.59 4.28
CA THR A 106 7.30 11.79 5.73
C THR A 106 8.62 12.23 6.36
N HIS A 107 9.74 11.59 5.98
CA HIS A 107 11.06 11.95 6.48
C HIS A 107 11.48 13.35 6.02
N GLY A 108 11.37 13.66 4.73
CA GLY A 108 11.70 14.98 4.19
C GLY A 108 10.88 16.10 4.84
N PHE A 109 9.58 15.88 5.03
CA PHE A 109 8.72 16.81 5.74
C PHE A 109 9.14 17.02 7.20
N SER A 110 9.52 15.95 7.91
CA SER A 110 9.97 16.08 9.30
C SER A 110 11.19 17.00 9.44
N LEU A 111 12.15 16.90 8.51
CA LEU A 111 13.34 17.76 8.50
C LEU A 111 12.99 19.22 8.19
N ALA A 112 12.15 19.45 7.18
CA ALA A 112 11.69 20.78 6.82
C ALA A 112 10.90 21.45 7.97
N LEU A 113 9.99 20.70 8.61
CA LEU A 113 9.22 21.17 9.75
C LEU A 113 10.13 21.55 10.93
N ARG A 114 11.15 20.74 11.23
CA ARG A 114 12.14 21.07 12.28
C ARG A 114 12.95 22.32 11.96
N LEU A 115 13.30 22.55 10.69
CA LEU A 115 14.00 23.76 10.27
C LEU A 115 13.14 25.02 10.50
N VAL A 116 11.87 24.98 10.08
CA VAL A 116 10.90 26.08 10.28
C VAL A 116 10.76 26.41 11.77
N GLN A 117 10.57 25.37 12.60
CA GLN A 117 10.48 25.53 14.06
C GLN A 117 11.76 26.11 14.67
N ALA A 118 12.94 25.68 14.23
CA ALA A 118 14.22 26.16 14.74
C ALA A 118 14.49 27.63 14.44
N GLN A 119 13.88 28.18 13.38
CA GLN A 119 13.96 29.60 13.03
C GLN A 119 12.83 30.44 13.65
N GLY A 120 11.95 29.84 14.46
CA GLY A 120 10.83 30.54 15.10
C GLY A 120 9.72 30.97 14.12
N VAL A 121 9.67 30.38 12.92
CA VAL A 121 8.59 30.63 11.96
C VAL A 121 7.35 29.88 12.43
N ALA A 122 6.19 30.54 12.39
CA ALA A 122 4.92 29.89 12.70
C ALA A 122 4.67 28.75 11.70
N VAL A 123 4.37 27.55 12.23
CA VAL A 123 4.19 26.36 11.39
C VAL A 123 3.04 26.55 10.40
N GLU A 124 1.95 27.21 10.83
CA GLU A 124 0.80 27.41 9.96
C GLU A 124 1.12 28.35 8.80
N ASP A 125 1.84 29.46 9.03
CA ASP A 125 2.29 30.36 7.95
C ASP A 125 3.13 29.59 6.91
N PHE A 126 4.01 28.68 7.35
CA PHE A 126 4.74 27.80 6.45
C PHE A 126 3.80 26.83 5.70
N MET A 127 2.84 26.23 6.39
CA MET A 127 1.88 25.30 5.79
C MET A 127 0.94 25.99 4.78
N GLU A 128 0.55 27.25 5.02
CA GLU A 128 -0.24 28.06 4.08
C GLU A 128 0.51 28.28 2.76
N VAL A 129 1.83 28.44 2.81
CA VAL A 129 2.68 28.49 1.60
C VAL A 129 2.90 27.10 1.00
N LEU A 130 3.07 26.06 1.84
CA LEU A 130 3.36 24.71 1.38
C LEU A 130 2.18 24.07 0.64
N ARG A 131 0.96 24.14 1.17
CA ARG A 131 -0.23 23.45 0.62
C ARG A 131 -0.53 23.76 -0.86
N PRO A 132 -0.48 25.02 -1.34
CA PRO A 132 -0.67 25.32 -2.76
C PRO A 132 0.59 25.07 -3.62
N SER A 133 1.74 24.76 -3.01
CA SER A 133 3.00 24.59 -3.74
C SER A 133 3.09 23.25 -4.47
N ALA A 134 3.96 23.18 -5.47
CA ALA A 134 4.21 21.96 -6.24
C ALA A 134 4.88 20.82 -5.46
N VAL A 135 5.36 21.08 -4.24
CA VAL A 135 6.05 20.08 -3.40
C VAL A 135 5.15 19.51 -2.29
N TYR A 136 3.89 19.95 -2.24
CA TYR A 136 2.90 19.45 -1.29
C TYR A 136 2.57 17.97 -1.55
N ALA A 137 2.48 17.21 -0.46
CA ALA A 137 1.86 15.90 -0.46
C ALA A 137 0.85 15.81 0.69
N PRO A 138 -0.34 15.21 0.50
CA PRO A 138 -1.35 15.06 1.56
C PRO A 138 -0.86 14.32 2.81
N THR A 139 0.23 13.56 2.70
CA THR A 139 0.85 12.90 3.85
C THR A 139 1.40 13.90 4.88
N TYR A 140 1.69 15.15 4.49
CA TYR A 140 2.21 16.17 5.41
C TYR A 140 1.15 16.55 6.44
N ASP A 141 -0.06 16.95 6.01
CA ASP A 141 -1.15 17.26 6.93
C ASP A 141 -1.54 16.05 7.77
N LYS A 142 -1.57 14.84 7.18
CA LYS A 142 -1.85 13.60 7.91
C LYS A 142 -0.86 13.31 9.06
N LYS A 143 0.35 13.86 9.00
CA LYS A 143 1.41 13.64 10.00
C LYS A 143 1.66 14.85 10.89
N LEU A 144 1.25 16.04 10.45
CA LEU A 144 1.57 17.31 11.08
C LEU A 144 1.20 17.35 12.56
N GLU A 145 -0.07 17.12 12.90
CA GLU A 145 -0.56 17.17 14.28
C GLU A 145 0.30 16.31 15.22
N ARG A 146 0.53 15.05 14.84
CA ARG A 146 1.35 14.12 15.64
C ARG A 146 2.81 14.54 15.76
N MET A 147 3.38 15.17 14.74
CA MET A 147 4.75 15.71 14.78
C MET A 147 4.84 16.94 15.69
N LEU A 148 3.80 17.79 15.71
CA LEU A 148 3.74 18.96 16.60
C LEU A 148 3.59 18.54 18.06
N ASP A 149 2.71 17.59 18.32
CA ASP A 149 2.44 17.05 19.67
C ASP A 149 3.55 16.11 20.16
N GLN A 150 4.50 15.75 19.29
CA GLN A 150 5.53 14.73 19.54
C GLN A 150 4.93 13.39 20.00
N HIS A 151 3.73 13.07 19.52
CA HIS A 151 2.99 11.87 19.88
C HIS A 151 3.21 10.78 18.81
N TYR A 152 4.02 9.77 19.14
CA TYR A 152 4.42 8.70 18.20
C TYR A 152 3.88 7.30 18.57
N ASP A 153 3.10 7.19 19.65
CA ASP A 153 2.54 5.92 20.12
C ASP A 153 1.37 5.41 19.27
N ASN A 154 1.14 4.09 19.26
CA ASN A 154 0.03 3.44 18.54
C ASN A 154 -0.01 3.77 17.02
N PRO A 155 1.09 3.58 16.27
CA PRO A 155 1.06 3.80 14.83
C PRO A 155 0.20 2.74 14.14
N ASN A 156 -0.54 3.14 13.09
CA ASN A 156 -1.24 2.18 12.22
C ASN A 156 -0.27 1.21 11.52
N PHE A 157 1.00 1.62 11.36
CA PHE A 157 2.07 0.83 10.76
C PHE A 157 3.33 1.01 11.62
N SER A 158 3.67 -0.01 12.40
CA SER A 158 4.86 -0.03 13.27
C SER A 158 6.14 -0.23 12.47
N THR A 159 7.23 0.38 12.93
CA THR A 159 8.61 0.08 12.50
C THR A 159 9.37 -0.79 13.50
N ALA A 160 8.77 -1.05 14.67
CA ALA A 160 9.24 -1.99 15.68
C ALA A 160 8.75 -3.41 15.37
#